data_AF-A0A9D6KY86-F1
#
_entry.id   AF-A0A9D6KY86-F1
#
_cell.length_a   1.000
_cell.length_b   1.000
_cell.length_c   1.000
_cell.angle_alpha   90.00
_cell.angle_beta   90.00
_cell.angle_gamma   90.00
#
_symmetry.space_group_name_H-M   'P 1'
#
loop_
_entity.id
_entity.type
_entity.pdbx_description
1 polymer ?
#
loop_
_entity_poly.entity_id
_entity_poly.type
_entity_poly.pdbx_seq_one_letter_code
_entity_poly.pdbx_strand_id
1 'polypeptide(L)'
;MKKFVALAALTALCACGQQGAKPADSTTTATSSATTAATPAAFELSCAAFANATGASLEQRYGPANVAQQNIPGAEGEESLGTVLFPNDPARRVEIFWNDTPGRTSPSSITISGTQGQRSQWTGPHNLTLGESMADVEHANGGAFTLYGFEWDYGGTVTDWRGGALAPDDNCHVHVGFQPGGDSGRAAGDSAFRSDSPEMRAAHPYVAVIGVSFVGTPSGQSQETDGK
;
A
#
# COMPACT_ATOMS: atom_id res chain seq x y z
N MET A 1 29.10 -27.75 60.64
CA MET A 1 30.25 -28.48 60.04
C MET A 1 29.90 -29.96 59.96
N LYS A 2 30.30 -30.64 58.87
CA LYS A 2 29.99 -32.05 58.42
C LYS A 2 28.68 -32.15 57.60
N LYS A 3 28.64 -31.75 56.32
CA LYS A 3 29.21 -32.28 55.04
C LYS A 3 28.31 -33.33 54.35
N PHE A 4 27.75 -32.88 53.22
CA PHE A 4 26.96 -33.51 52.16
C PHE A 4 27.75 -34.62 51.42
N VAL A 5 27.20 -35.82 51.14
CA VAL A 5 26.31 -36.30 50.05
C VAL A 5 26.99 -36.60 48.69
N ALA A 6 26.85 -37.88 48.30
CA ALA A 6 26.69 -38.53 46.99
C ALA A 6 27.81 -38.55 45.92
N LEU A 7 28.52 -39.69 45.93
CA LEU A 7 28.67 -40.74 44.91
C LEU A 7 28.03 -40.64 43.50
N ALA A 8 28.75 -41.25 42.55
CA ALA A 8 28.34 -41.98 41.31
C ALA A 8 28.74 -41.28 39.99
N ALA A 9 29.82 -41.67 39.31
CA ALA A 9 30.15 -42.93 38.61
C ALA A 9 29.62 -42.97 37.15
N LEU A 10 30.62 -42.94 36.25
CA LEU A 10 30.56 -42.94 34.79
C LEU A 10 30.29 -44.36 34.27
N THR A 11 29.31 -44.53 33.38
CA THR A 11 29.15 -45.80 32.61
C THR A 11 28.80 -45.54 31.15
N ALA A 12 29.48 -46.31 30.31
CA ALA A 12 29.70 -46.13 28.89
C ALA A 12 28.58 -46.68 27.99
N LEU A 13 28.57 -46.18 26.75
CA LEU A 13 27.73 -46.62 25.64
C LEU A 13 28.00 -48.09 25.26
N CYS A 14 26.93 -48.85 25.05
CA CYS A 14 26.94 -50.09 24.29
C CYS A 14 25.74 -50.10 23.33
N ALA A 15 26.02 -50.39 22.06
CA ALA A 15 25.06 -50.49 20.97
C ALA A 15 24.56 -51.93 20.82
N CYS A 16 23.29 -52.09 20.41
CA CYS A 16 22.84 -52.93 19.30
C CYS A 16 21.30 -52.83 19.22
N GLY A 17 20.78 -52.92 18.00
CA GLY A 17 19.40 -52.58 17.66
C GLY A 17 18.41 -53.74 17.76
N GLN A 18 17.16 -53.45 17.39
CA GLN A 18 16.27 -54.38 16.67
C GLN A 18 15.00 -53.66 16.19
N GLN A 19 14.51 -54.15 15.06
CA GLN A 19 13.47 -53.60 14.20
C GLN A 19 12.09 -53.51 14.88
N GLY A 20 11.46 -52.35 14.73
CA GLY A 20 10.09 -52.09 15.17
C GLY A 20 9.05 -52.71 14.24
N ALA A 21 8.10 -53.41 14.87
CA ALA A 21 6.83 -53.82 14.29
C ALA A 21 5.96 -52.60 13.93
N LYS A 22 5.15 -52.75 12.87
CA LYS A 22 4.08 -51.83 12.49
C LYS A 22 2.93 -51.88 13.51
N PRO A 23 2.38 -50.72 13.88
CA PRO A 23 0.93 -50.56 13.83
C PRO A 23 0.51 -49.27 13.09
N ALA A 24 -0.64 -49.36 12.43
CA ALA A 24 -1.41 -48.22 11.97
C ALA A 24 -1.96 -47.46 13.18
N ASP A 25 -1.96 -46.13 13.16
CA ASP A 25 -3.17 -45.35 12.90
C ASP A 25 -2.89 -43.84 12.95
N SER A 26 -3.62 -43.09 12.12
CA SER A 26 -4.05 -41.71 12.29
C SER A 26 -3.02 -40.65 12.75
N THR A 27 -2.73 -39.68 11.87
CA THR A 27 -2.93 -38.23 12.14
C THR A 27 -2.62 -37.42 10.88
N THR A 28 -3.67 -36.85 10.31
CA THR A 28 -3.63 -35.71 9.38
C THR A 28 -2.77 -34.61 9.99
N THR A 29 -1.58 -34.37 9.43
CA THR A 29 -0.84 -33.14 9.72
C THR A 29 -1.17 -32.16 8.60
N ALA A 30 -2.27 -31.42 8.79
CA ALA A 30 -2.51 -30.21 8.03
C ALA A 30 -1.45 -29.19 8.49
N THR A 31 -0.46 -28.94 7.62
CA THR A 31 0.46 -27.82 7.79
C THR A 31 -0.35 -26.54 7.60
N SER A 32 -0.89 -25.99 8.69
CA SER A 32 -1.33 -24.61 8.72
C SER A 32 -0.10 -23.71 8.67
N SER A 33 0.25 -23.28 7.46
CA SER A 33 1.04 -22.06 7.27
C SER A 33 0.16 -20.89 7.70
N ALA A 34 0.18 -20.58 9.00
CA ALA A 34 -0.30 -19.30 9.49
C ALA A 34 0.70 -18.24 9.04
N THR A 35 0.38 -17.53 7.96
CA THR A 35 1.04 -16.28 7.61
C THR A 35 0.79 -15.30 8.75
N THR A 36 1.77 -15.11 9.64
CA THR A 36 1.77 -13.96 10.55
C THR A 36 1.89 -12.73 9.66
N ALA A 37 0.77 -12.02 9.46
CA ALA A 37 0.80 -10.71 8.84
C ALA A 37 1.73 -9.82 9.69
N ALA A 38 2.89 -9.48 9.12
CA ALA A 38 3.84 -8.59 9.78
C ALA A 38 3.13 -7.27 10.10
N THR A 39 3.35 -6.73 11.30
CA THR A 39 2.89 -5.37 11.60
C THR A 39 3.60 -4.42 10.63
N PRO A 40 2.86 -3.66 9.79
CA PRO A 40 3.48 -2.75 8.83
C PRO A 40 4.34 -1.73 9.56
N ALA A 41 5.41 -1.26 8.93
CA ALA A 41 6.25 -0.21 9.51
C ALA A 41 5.42 1.07 9.79
N ALA A 42 5.87 1.91 10.73
CA ALA A 42 5.11 3.08 11.17
C ALA A 42 4.75 4.05 10.03
N PHE A 43 5.54 4.09 8.96
CA PHE A 43 5.34 4.95 7.78
C PHE A 43 5.37 4.16 6.48
N GLU A 44 4.62 3.06 6.44
CA GLU A 44 4.42 2.26 5.23
C GLU A 44 3.06 2.56 4.61
N LEU A 45 3.05 2.93 3.33
CA LEU A 45 1.85 3.10 2.52
C LEU A 45 1.71 1.85 1.63
N SER A 46 0.87 0.90 2.05
CA SER A 46 0.63 -0.34 1.31
C SER A 46 -0.82 -0.81 1.47
N CYS A 47 -1.25 -1.65 0.53
CA CYS A 47 -2.56 -2.30 0.60
C CYS A 47 -2.76 -3.03 1.94
N ALA A 48 -1.76 -3.80 2.37
CA ALA A 48 -1.82 -4.54 3.63
C ALA A 48 -1.94 -3.62 4.86
N ALA A 49 -1.27 -2.47 4.83
CA ALA A 49 -1.31 -1.52 5.95
C ALA A 49 -2.68 -0.86 6.13
N PHE A 50 -3.45 -0.70 5.04
CA PHE A 50 -4.69 0.08 5.06
C PHE A 50 -5.96 -0.70 4.71
N ALA A 51 -5.90 -1.95 4.21
CA ALA A 51 -7.09 -2.69 3.75
C ALA A 51 -8.21 -2.81 4.78
N ASN A 52 -7.87 -2.89 6.07
CA ASN A 52 -8.82 -2.97 7.18
C ASN A 52 -8.69 -1.80 8.15
N ALA A 53 -8.09 -0.69 7.71
CA ALA A 53 -7.98 0.49 8.55
C ALA A 53 -9.39 1.03 8.86
N THR A 54 -9.60 1.45 10.10
CA THR A 54 -10.77 2.20 10.54
C THR A 54 -10.32 3.49 11.19
N GLY A 55 -11.22 4.45 11.34
CA GLY A 55 -10.94 5.66 12.09
C GLY A 55 -10.33 5.38 13.47
N ALA A 56 -10.93 4.45 14.21
CA ALA A 56 -10.46 4.05 15.54
C ALA A 56 -9.08 3.37 15.51
N SER A 57 -8.82 2.47 14.55
CA SER A 57 -7.50 1.81 14.47
C SER A 57 -6.40 2.79 14.07
N LEU A 58 -6.71 3.80 13.25
CA LEU A 58 -5.78 4.88 12.90
C LEU A 58 -5.44 5.73 14.14
N GLU A 59 -6.45 6.10 14.93
CA GLU A 59 -6.26 6.84 16.19
C GLU A 59 -5.44 6.03 17.21
N GLN A 60 -5.69 4.72 17.30
CA GLN A 60 -4.90 3.82 18.15
C GLN A 60 -3.44 3.73 17.70
N ARG A 61 -3.21 3.65 16.39
CA ARG A 61 -1.87 3.46 15.80
C ARG A 61 -1.02 4.71 15.81
N TYR A 62 -1.61 5.85 15.44
CA TYR A 62 -0.90 7.11 15.23
C TYR A 62 -1.11 8.13 16.36
N GLY A 63 -2.02 7.83 17.29
CA GLY A 63 -2.43 8.72 18.37
C GLY A 63 -3.54 9.68 17.90
N PRO A 64 -4.58 9.91 18.73
CA PRO A 64 -5.74 10.71 18.32
C PRO A 64 -5.39 12.17 17.96
N ALA A 65 -4.33 12.73 18.55
CA ALA A 65 -3.86 14.07 18.20
C ALA A 65 -3.29 14.19 16.77
N ASN A 66 -2.95 13.06 16.14
CA ASN A 66 -2.39 13.01 14.79
C ASN A 66 -3.41 12.54 13.76
N VAL A 67 -4.70 12.42 14.11
CA VAL A 67 -5.76 11.97 13.21
C VAL A 67 -6.90 12.99 13.26
N ALA A 68 -7.21 13.61 12.14
CA ALA A 68 -8.26 14.61 12.04
C ALA A 68 -9.22 14.29 10.89
N GLN A 69 -10.50 14.64 11.05
CA GLN A 69 -11.41 14.72 9.90
C GLN A 69 -11.36 16.12 9.31
N GLN A 70 -11.21 16.22 7.99
CA GLN A 70 -11.09 17.49 7.27
C GLN A 70 -11.81 17.39 5.93
N ASN A 71 -12.31 18.51 5.43
CA ASN A 71 -12.61 18.64 4.01
C ASN A 71 -11.28 18.69 3.27
N ILE A 72 -11.07 17.74 2.38
CA ILE A 72 -9.88 17.62 1.55
C ILE A 72 -10.24 18.13 0.15
N PRO A 73 -9.48 19.08 -0.41
CA PRO A 73 -9.69 19.55 -1.78
C PRO A 73 -9.53 18.44 -2.81
N GLY A 74 -10.41 18.42 -3.81
CA GLY A 74 -10.38 17.53 -4.96
C GLY A 74 -10.29 18.28 -6.29
N ALA A 75 -10.59 17.56 -7.38
CA ALA A 75 -10.67 18.13 -8.72
C ALA A 75 -11.85 19.12 -8.84
N GLU A 76 -11.80 20.03 -9.82
CA GLU A 76 -12.88 20.96 -10.16
C GLU A 76 -13.39 21.84 -9.00
N GLY A 77 -12.57 22.02 -7.95
CA GLY A 77 -12.94 22.77 -6.75
C GLY A 77 -13.88 22.04 -5.80
N GLU A 78 -14.08 20.74 -6.00
CA GLU A 78 -14.81 19.89 -5.05
C GLU A 78 -14.03 19.75 -3.73
N GLU A 79 -14.77 19.49 -2.65
CA GLU A 79 -14.20 19.08 -1.38
C GLU A 79 -14.91 17.83 -0.88
N SER A 80 -14.15 16.90 -0.33
CA SER A 80 -14.69 15.68 0.26
C SER A 80 -14.23 15.52 1.70
N LEU A 81 -15.14 15.12 2.59
CA LEU A 81 -14.78 14.80 3.97
C LEU A 81 -13.92 13.54 4.00
N GLY A 82 -12.72 13.65 4.53
CA GLY A 82 -11.80 12.53 4.71
C GLY A 82 -11.15 12.53 6.08
N THR A 83 -10.24 11.58 6.29
CA THR A 83 -9.32 11.54 7.44
C THR A 83 -7.93 11.97 6.98
N VAL A 84 -7.30 12.87 7.73
CA VAL A 84 -5.93 13.32 7.52
C VAL A 84 -5.07 12.83 8.68
N LEU A 85 -4.05 12.03 8.37
CA LEU A 85 -2.99 11.70 9.33
C LEU A 85 -1.96 12.83 9.34
N PHE A 86 -1.47 13.19 10.52
CA PHE A 86 -0.46 14.23 10.75
C PHE A 86 -0.75 15.54 9.97
N PRO A 87 -1.93 16.18 10.16
CA PRO A 87 -2.37 17.30 9.33
C PRO A 87 -1.43 18.53 9.35
N ASN A 88 -0.63 18.67 10.40
CA ASN A 88 0.30 19.78 10.59
C ASN A 88 1.76 19.44 10.24
N ASP A 89 2.02 18.25 9.72
CA ASP A 89 3.37 17.81 9.32
C ASP A 89 3.36 17.31 7.87
N PRO A 90 3.75 18.16 6.89
CA PRO A 90 3.75 17.79 5.48
C PRO A 90 4.57 16.54 5.15
N ALA A 91 5.65 16.26 5.89
CA ALA A 91 6.48 15.07 5.65
C ALA A 91 5.81 13.77 6.13
N ARG A 92 4.78 13.86 6.97
CA ARG A 92 4.03 12.70 7.47
C ARG A 92 2.56 12.72 7.07
N ARG A 93 2.11 13.70 6.30
CA ARG A 93 0.71 13.90 5.98
C ARG A 93 0.20 12.81 5.03
N VAL A 94 -0.92 12.20 5.37
CA VAL A 94 -1.65 11.22 4.52
C VAL A 94 -3.11 11.62 4.49
N GLU A 95 -3.71 11.57 3.32
CA GLU A 95 -5.14 11.74 3.09
C GLU A 95 -5.81 10.39 2.91
N ILE A 96 -6.95 10.20 3.57
CA ILE A 96 -7.71 8.96 3.52
C ILE A 96 -9.17 9.30 3.23
N PHE A 97 -9.69 8.79 2.12
CA PHE A 97 -11.11 8.79 1.81
C PHE A 97 -11.73 7.44 2.17
N TRP A 98 -13.04 7.45 2.37
CA TRP A 98 -13.81 6.31 2.85
C TRP A 98 -15.01 6.07 1.94
N ASN A 99 -15.32 4.80 1.67
CA ASN A 99 -16.53 4.38 0.97
C ASN A 99 -17.80 4.64 1.79
N ASP A 100 -17.66 4.68 3.13
CA ASP A 100 -18.78 4.73 4.07
C ASP A 100 -18.83 6.03 4.88
N THR A 101 -18.31 7.14 4.35
CA THR A 101 -18.29 8.44 5.04
C THR A 101 -19.67 8.82 5.61
N PRO A 102 -19.78 9.19 6.90
CA PRO A 102 -18.71 9.47 7.87
C PRO A 102 -18.27 8.27 8.74
N GLY A 103 -18.71 7.04 8.43
CA GLY A 103 -18.49 5.82 9.21
C GLY A 103 -17.01 5.45 9.43
N ARG A 104 -16.12 5.75 8.47
CA ARG A 104 -14.67 5.51 8.57
C ARG A 104 -14.34 4.03 8.86
N THR A 105 -15.03 3.10 8.21
CA THR A 105 -14.80 1.66 8.37
C THR A 105 -14.34 0.94 7.10
N SER A 106 -14.48 1.58 5.93
CA SER A 106 -14.07 1.03 4.64
C SER A 106 -13.28 2.07 3.84
N PRO A 107 -11.94 2.05 3.88
CA PRO A 107 -11.11 2.99 3.13
C PRO A 107 -11.34 2.85 1.62
N SER A 108 -11.45 3.97 0.91
CA SER A 108 -11.55 3.99 -0.56
C SER A 108 -10.20 4.32 -1.20
N SER A 109 -9.52 5.35 -0.72
CA SER A 109 -8.19 5.73 -1.18
C SER A 109 -7.35 6.31 -0.05
N ILE A 110 -6.05 6.03 -0.12
CA ILE A 110 -5.04 6.53 0.81
C ILE A 110 -3.92 7.11 -0.03
N THR A 111 -3.63 8.39 0.19
CA THR A 111 -2.76 9.16 -0.71
C THR A 111 -1.78 10.00 0.09
N ILE A 112 -0.54 10.05 -0.39
CA ILE A 112 0.41 11.10 -0.04
C ILE A 112 0.62 11.99 -1.27
N SER A 113 0.62 13.29 -1.03
CA SER A 113 0.74 14.32 -2.06
C SER A 113 1.78 15.34 -1.65
N GLY A 114 2.49 15.91 -2.62
CA GLY A 114 3.44 16.99 -2.38
C GLY A 114 3.87 17.70 -3.65
N THR A 115 4.60 18.78 -3.46
CA THR A 115 5.16 19.63 -4.51
C THR A 115 6.64 19.34 -4.72
N GLN A 116 7.22 19.94 -5.76
CA GLN A 116 8.62 19.75 -6.12
C GLN A 116 9.55 19.99 -4.93
N GLY A 117 10.43 19.02 -4.68
CA GLY A 117 11.41 19.06 -3.60
C GLY A 117 10.86 18.63 -2.22
N GLN A 118 9.55 18.44 -2.06
CA GLN A 118 9.01 17.83 -0.86
C GLN A 118 9.31 16.33 -0.83
N ARG A 119 9.54 15.80 0.38
CA ARG A 119 9.76 14.38 0.65
C ARG A 119 8.78 13.92 1.71
N SER A 120 8.35 12.67 1.60
CA SER A 120 7.54 12.01 2.61
C SER A 120 8.39 11.05 3.43
N GLN A 121 8.04 10.88 4.70
CA GLN A 121 8.53 9.76 5.53
C GLN A 121 7.81 8.46 5.18
N TRP A 122 6.67 8.56 4.48
CA TRP A 122 5.95 7.40 3.99
C TRP A 122 6.65 6.80 2.77
N THR A 123 6.80 5.49 2.82
CA THR A 123 7.30 4.68 1.72
C THR A 123 6.12 3.91 1.12
N GLY A 124 5.87 4.14 -0.16
CA GLY A 124 4.83 3.48 -0.93
C GLY A 124 5.25 2.12 -1.48
N PRO A 125 4.37 1.50 -2.29
CA PRO A 125 4.65 0.23 -2.96
C PRO A 125 5.97 0.30 -3.75
N HIS A 126 6.74 -0.79 -3.75
CA HIS A 126 8.04 -0.89 -4.42
C HIS A 126 9.08 0.15 -3.97
N ASN A 127 8.96 0.66 -2.74
CA ASN A 127 9.80 1.71 -2.17
C ASN A 127 9.71 3.08 -2.85
N LEU A 128 8.65 3.33 -3.62
CA LEU A 128 8.41 4.63 -4.22
C LEU A 128 8.03 5.66 -3.16
N THR A 129 8.44 6.91 -3.38
CA THR A 129 8.06 8.06 -2.53
C THR A 129 7.89 9.31 -3.39
N LEU A 130 7.62 10.45 -2.75
CA LEU A 130 7.51 11.74 -3.45
C LEU A 130 8.86 12.19 -4.01
N GLY A 131 8.80 12.81 -5.19
CA GLY A 131 9.96 13.37 -5.88
C GLY A 131 10.76 12.37 -6.72
N GLU A 132 10.38 11.09 -6.75
CA GLU A 132 10.99 10.10 -7.64
C GLU A 132 10.83 10.51 -9.10
N SER A 133 11.80 10.16 -9.95
CA SER A 133 11.71 10.44 -11.37
C SER A 133 10.80 9.43 -12.06
N MET A 134 10.31 9.79 -13.25
CA MET A 134 9.56 8.87 -14.09
C MET A 134 10.37 7.60 -14.43
N ALA A 135 11.69 7.70 -14.57
CA ALA A 135 12.56 6.54 -14.81
C ALA A 135 12.63 5.60 -13.60
N ASP A 136 12.60 6.13 -12.38
CA ASP A 136 12.59 5.32 -11.17
C ASP A 136 11.28 4.53 -11.06
N VAL A 137 10.15 5.14 -11.43
CA VAL A 137 8.85 4.47 -11.48
C VAL A 137 8.81 3.41 -12.58
N GLU A 138 9.39 3.66 -13.76
CA GLU A 138 9.53 2.65 -14.82
C GLU A 138 10.37 1.46 -14.35
N HIS A 139 11.46 1.72 -13.62
CA HIS A 139 12.28 0.66 -13.04
C HIS A 139 11.50 -0.17 -12.02
N ALA A 140 10.76 0.49 -11.11
CA ALA A 140 9.91 -0.18 -10.14
C ALA A 140 8.79 -1.00 -10.80
N ASN A 141 8.19 -0.47 -11.88
CA ASN A 141 7.16 -1.14 -12.67
C ASN A 141 7.73 -2.28 -13.56
N GLY A 142 9.03 -2.28 -13.85
CA GLY A 142 9.65 -3.20 -14.79
C GLY A 142 9.43 -2.85 -16.27
N GLY A 143 9.00 -1.61 -16.56
CA GLY A 143 8.75 -1.14 -17.93
C GLY A 143 7.98 0.17 -18.00
N ALA A 144 7.88 0.71 -19.22
CA ALA A 144 7.11 1.91 -19.51
C ALA A 144 5.61 1.71 -19.20
N PHE A 145 4.95 2.78 -18.79
CA PHE A 145 3.52 2.85 -18.51
C PHE A 145 2.85 3.98 -19.31
N THR A 146 1.52 4.06 -19.25
CA THR A 146 0.72 5.11 -19.87
C THR A 146 0.21 6.07 -18.80
N LEU A 147 0.24 7.37 -19.09
CA LEU A 147 -0.31 8.42 -18.23
C LEU A 147 -0.97 9.52 -19.06
N TYR A 148 -1.84 10.31 -18.43
CA TYR A 148 -2.36 11.53 -19.04
C TYR A 148 -1.30 12.63 -19.11
N GLY A 149 -1.45 13.55 -20.07
CA GLY A 149 -0.68 14.80 -20.14
C GLY A 149 -0.92 15.72 -18.94
N PHE A 150 -0.17 16.82 -18.85
CA PHE A 150 -0.16 17.75 -17.71
C PHE A 150 -1.10 18.96 -17.90
N GLU A 151 -1.12 19.86 -16.92
CA GLU A 151 -1.85 21.17 -16.96
C GLU A 151 -3.38 21.08 -16.94
N TRP A 152 -3.93 20.03 -16.31
CA TRP A 152 -5.37 19.89 -16.04
C TRP A 152 -5.58 19.00 -14.80
N ASP A 153 -6.81 18.92 -14.30
CA ASP A 153 -7.12 18.36 -12.97
C ASP A 153 -6.76 16.88 -12.80
N TYR A 154 -6.74 16.10 -13.88
CA TYR A 154 -6.31 14.69 -13.86
C TYR A 154 -4.90 14.50 -14.44
N GLY A 155 -4.20 15.60 -14.69
CA GLY A 155 -2.95 15.57 -15.42
C GLY A 155 -1.84 14.79 -14.73
N GLY A 156 -1.04 14.09 -15.53
CA GLY A 156 0.07 13.26 -15.03
C GLY A 156 -0.35 11.99 -14.29
N THR A 157 -1.64 11.67 -14.22
CA THR A 157 -2.13 10.42 -13.61
C THR A 157 -1.76 9.22 -14.47
N VAL A 158 -1.15 8.19 -13.86
CA VAL A 158 -0.92 6.90 -14.53
C VAL A 158 -2.24 6.18 -14.76
N THR A 159 -2.48 5.75 -16.00
CA THR A 159 -3.74 5.14 -16.44
C THR A 159 -3.61 3.67 -16.79
N ASP A 160 -2.40 3.22 -17.17
CA ASP A 160 -2.15 1.83 -17.52
C ASP A 160 -0.69 1.47 -17.24
N TRP A 161 -0.47 0.53 -16.33
CA TRP A 161 0.86 0.00 -15.98
C TRP A 161 1.45 -0.95 -17.03
N ARG A 162 0.69 -1.26 -18.09
CA ARG A 162 1.09 -2.06 -19.25
C ARG A 162 1.56 -3.47 -18.88
N GLY A 163 0.93 -4.06 -17.86
CA GLY A 163 1.27 -5.39 -17.33
C GLY A 163 2.54 -5.43 -16.48
N GLY A 164 3.03 -4.27 -16.04
CA GLY A 164 4.17 -4.17 -15.13
C GLY A 164 3.82 -4.53 -13.68
N ALA A 165 4.84 -4.49 -12.81
CA ALA A 165 4.75 -4.91 -11.42
C ALA A 165 3.83 -4.03 -10.55
N LEU A 166 3.50 -2.81 -10.98
CA LEU A 166 2.58 -1.91 -10.29
C LEU A 166 1.13 -2.05 -10.79
N ALA A 167 0.87 -2.99 -11.70
CA ALA A 167 -0.48 -3.24 -12.20
C ALA A 167 -1.46 -3.60 -11.06
N PRO A 168 -2.74 -3.24 -11.20
CA PRO A 168 -3.82 -3.60 -10.28
C PRO A 168 -3.81 -5.07 -9.83
N ASP A 169 -3.92 -5.28 -8.51
CA ASP A 169 -4.41 -6.52 -7.94
C ASP A 169 -5.94 -6.44 -7.78
N ASP A 170 -6.63 -7.59 -7.66
CA ASP A 170 -8.11 -7.68 -7.70
C ASP A 170 -8.84 -6.76 -6.70
N ASN A 171 -8.22 -6.44 -5.56
CA ASN A 171 -8.86 -5.66 -4.50
C ASN A 171 -8.10 -4.40 -4.09
N CYS A 172 -6.92 -4.15 -4.66
CA CYS A 172 -6.12 -2.98 -4.33
C CYS A 172 -5.31 -2.51 -5.53
N HIS A 173 -5.30 -1.19 -5.75
CA HIS A 173 -4.64 -0.59 -6.90
C HIS A 173 -3.62 0.44 -6.42
N VAL A 174 -2.43 0.43 -7.03
CA VAL A 174 -1.43 1.48 -6.83
C VAL A 174 -1.71 2.63 -7.79
N HIS A 175 -1.71 3.84 -7.26
CA HIS A 175 -1.85 5.08 -8.02
C HIS A 175 -0.58 5.89 -7.91
N VAL A 176 -0.12 6.40 -9.05
CA VAL A 176 0.99 7.35 -9.12
C VAL A 176 0.56 8.52 -10.00
N GLY A 177 0.81 9.74 -9.53
CA GLY A 177 0.55 10.96 -10.25
C GLY A 177 1.82 11.80 -10.35
N PHE A 178 2.07 12.33 -11.54
CA PHE A 178 3.22 13.16 -11.85
C PHE A 178 2.84 14.63 -11.97
N GLN A 179 3.76 15.50 -11.59
CA GLN A 179 3.72 16.92 -11.95
C GLN A 179 4.95 17.24 -12.82
N PRO A 180 4.84 18.18 -13.77
CA PRO A 180 5.98 18.60 -14.56
C PRO A 180 6.97 19.37 -13.66
N GLY A 181 8.26 19.05 -13.79
CA GLY A 181 9.35 19.76 -13.10
C GLY A 181 9.86 20.98 -13.86
N GLY A 182 9.46 21.12 -15.13
CA GLY A 182 9.74 22.24 -16.01
C GLY A 182 8.57 22.53 -16.95
N ASP A 183 8.84 23.06 -18.15
CA ASP A 183 7.81 23.30 -19.16
C ASP A 183 7.27 21.96 -19.70
N SER A 184 5.96 21.74 -19.53
CA SER A 184 5.27 20.55 -20.01
C SER A 184 5.05 20.58 -21.53
N GLY A 185 5.01 21.76 -22.16
CA GLY A 185 4.96 21.95 -23.62
C GLY A 185 4.01 20.99 -24.34
N ARG A 186 4.58 20.06 -25.12
CA ARG A 186 3.81 19.09 -25.93
C ARG A 186 3.22 17.92 -25.13
N ALA A 187 3.56 17.81 -23.85
CA ALA A 187 2.98 16.85 -22.91
C ALA A 187 1.79 17.43 -22.13
N ALA A 188 1.35 18.66 -22.41
CA ALA A 188 0.15 19.25 -21.81
C ALA A 188 -1.16 18.73 -22.46
N GLY A 189 -2.25 18.77 -21.70
CA GLY A 189 -3.59 18.36 -22.13
C GLY A 189 -3.98 16.94 -21.70
N ASP A 190 -5.15 16.50 -22.14
CA ASP A 190 -5.82 15.26 -21.72
C ASP A 190 -5.42 14.01 -22.53
N SER A 191 -4.47 14.16 -23.46
CA SER A 191 -3.97 13.04 -24.26
C SER A 191 -3.22 12.01 -23.41
N ALA A 192 -3.24 10.75 -23.83
CA ALA A 192 -2.44 9.69 -23.23
C ALA A 192 -1.04 9.65 -23.85
N PHE A 193 -0.02 9.53 -23.00
CA PHE A 193 1.38 9.43 -23.39
C PHE A 193 2.01 8.18 -22.79
N ARG A 194 3.07 7.68 -23.43
CA ARG A 194 3.97 6.73 -22.79
C ARG A 194 4.96 7.47 -21.89
N SER A 195 5.28 6.91 -20.74
CA SER A 195 6.25 7.45 -19.79
C SER A 195 7.64 7.67 -20.42
N ASP A 196 8.00 6.87 -21.42
CA ASP A 196 9.29 6.97 -22.10
C ASP A 196 9.30 7.91 -23.32
N SER A 197 8.21 8.64 -23.60
CA SER A 197 8.14 9.54 -24.75
C SER A 197 9.07 10.76 -24.60
N PRO A 198 9.66 11.27 -25.70
CA PRO A 198 10.47 12.48 -25.65
C PRO A 198 9.75 13.68 -25.03
N GLU A 199 8.44 13.80 -25.26
CA GLU A 199 7.58 14.83 -24.70
C GLU A 199 7.52 14.73 -23.17
N MET A 200 7.30 13.52 -22.63
CA MET A 200 7.27 13.30 -21.18
C MET A 200 8.63 13.53 -20.54
N ARG A 201 9.72 13.11 -21.19
CA ARG A 201 11.08 13.34 -20.66
C ARG A 201 11.44 14.82 -20.61
N ALA A 202 11.03 15.60 -21.60
CA ALA A 202 11.33 17.03 -21.66
C ALA A 202 10.72 17.83 -20.50
N ALA A 203 9.59 17.37 -19.95
CA ALA A 203 8.92 18.02 -18.82
C ALA A 203 9.61 17.76 -17.46
N HIS A 204 10.65 16.91 -17.41
CA HIS A 204 11.32 16.48 -16.19
C HIS A 204 10.37 16.14 -15.03
N PRO A 205 9.38 15.25 -15.26
CA PRO A 205 8.32 15.00 -14.29
C PRO A 205 8.84 14.29 -13.05
N TYR A 206 8.19 14.60 -11.93
CA TYR A 206 8.44 13.99 -10.63
C TYR A 206 7.14 13.46 -10.03
N VAL A 207 7.25 12.41 -9.21
CA VAL A 207 6.10 11.87 -8.47
C VAL A 207 5.61 12.92 -7.46
N ALA A 208 4.41 13.42 -7.70
CA ALA A 208 3.73 14.39 -6.82
C ALA A 208 2.64 13.71 -5.98
N VAL A 209 2.16 12.56 -6.43
CA VAL A 209 1.11 11.78 -5.76
C VAL A 209 1.50 10.30 -5.80
N ILE A 210 1.38 9.63 -4.67
CA ILE A 210 1.38 8.16 -4.61
C ILE A 210 0.32 7.69 -3.64
N GLY A 211 -0.38 6.62 -4.01
CA GLY A 211 -1.51 6.14 -3.24
C GLY A 211 -1.81 4.67 -3.47
N VAL A 212 -2.69 4.16 -2.61
CA VAL A 212 -3.39 2.89 -2.83
C VAL A 212 -4.89 3.14 -2.77
N SER A 213 -5.67 2.45 -3.59
CA SER A 213 -7.13 2.46 -3.50
C SER A 213 -7.67 1.06 -3.39
N PHE A 214 -8.84 0.94 -2.76
CA PHE A 214 -9.59 -0.30 -2.70
C PHE A 214 -10.87 -0.14 -3.52
N VAL A 215 -11.17 -1.11 -4.37
CA VAL A 215 -12.50 -1.22 -4.97
C VAL A 215 -13.48 -1.54 -3.84
N GLY A 216 -14.47 -0.67 -3.65
CA GLY A 216 -15.51 -0.92 -2.65
C GLY A 216 -16.18 -2.27 -2.93
N THR A 217 -16.31 -3.11 -1.92
CA THR A 217 -17.15 -4.30 -2.04
C THR A 217 -18.54 -3.82 -2.46
N PRO A 218 -19.14 -4.34 -3.55
CA PRO A 218 -20.51 -3.99 -3.89
C PRO A 218 -21.37 -4.27 -2.65
N SER A 219 -21.91 -3.21 -2.04
CA SER A 219 -22.93 -3.36 -1.01
C SER A 219 -24.06 -4.12 -1.68
N GLY A 220 -24.39 -5.31 -1.15
CA GLY A 220 -25.25 -6.28 -1.81
C GLY A 220 -26.48 -5.64 -2.45
N GLN A 221 -26.42 -5.45 -3.78
CA GLN A 221 -27.62 -5.31 -4.58
C GLN A 221 -28.30 -6.66 -4.46
N SER A 222 -29.34 -6.70 -3.62
CA SER A 222 -30.33 -7.77 -3.62
C SER A 222 -30.70 -8.04 -5.06
N GLN A 223 -30.24 -9.16 -5.61
CA GLN A 223 -30.79 -9.68 -6.85
C GLN A 223 -32.25 -9.98 -6.55
N GLU A 224 -33.11 -9.05 -6.96
CA GLU A 224 -34.51 -9.32 -7.18
C GLU A 224 -34.54 -10.38 -8.28
N THR A 225 -34.71 -11.64 -7.86
CA THR A 225 -34.99 -12.74 -8.77
C THR A 225 -36.38 -12.49 -9.33
N ASP A 226 -36.45 -11.76 -10.42
CA ASP A 226 -37.67 -11.58 -11.16
C ASP A 226 -37.91 -12.87 -11.95
N GLY A 227 -38.74 -13.72 -11.37
CA GLY A 227 -39.19 -14.95 -12.00
C GLY A 227 -40.14 -14.64 -13.14
N LYS A 228 -39.84 -15.18 -14.32
CA LYS A 228 -40.85 -15.52 -15.31
C LYS A 228 -40.43 -16.71 -16.17
#